data_AF-A0A5C7P1Z7-F1
#
_entry.id   AF-A0A5C7P1Z7-F1
#
_cell.length_a   1.000
_cell.length_b   1.000
_cell.length_c   1.000
_cell.angle_alpha   90.00
_cell.angle_beta   90.00
_cell.angle_gamma   90.00
#
_symmetry.space_group_name_H-M   'P 1'
#
loop_
_entity.id
_entity.type
_entity.pdbx_description
1 polymer ?
#
loop_
_entity_poly.entity_id
_entity_poly.type
_entity_poly.pdbx_seq_one_letter_code
_entity_poly.pdbx_strand_id
1 'polypeptide(L)'
;MITLGAEPRTPASLLAATGLIALGLLAAPPAAAAATDDIVVSWKVTDSWSGGATVDVALSNRSTTALSPWSVTLAGTSASSAWNAVLTGGNTFKAPAWAPALPAAGTTVFGAVVSTATAPTSCTVSGRACRIEVAGPSPTPTPTPTPTPTPTPTPTPTPTPTPTPDPG
;
A
#
# COMPACT_ATOMS: atom_id res chain seq x y z
N MET A 1 -91.64 -40.34 -30.63
CA MET A 1 -90.98 -41.53 -30.06
C MET A 1 -89.49 -41.39 -30.33
N ILE A 2 -88.74 -41.21 -29.23
CA ILE A 2 -87.30 -41.19 -28.92
C ILE A 2 -86.25 -41.45 -30.03
N THR A 3 -85.15 -40.66 -29.99
CA THR A 3 -83.69 -40.98 -30.08
C THR A 3 -82.91 -39.96 -30.95
N LEU A 4 -82.11 -39.04 -30.37
CA LEU A 4 -80.72 -39.10 -29.86
C LEU A 4 -79.66 -38.76 -30.93
N GLY A 5 -78.77 -37.77 -30.65
CA GLY A 5 -77.57 -37.57 -31.47
C GLY A 5 -76.73 -36.31 -31.20
N ALA A 6 -75.94 -36.34 -30.12
CA ALA A 6 -74.61 -35.73 -29.95
C ALA A 6 -74.43 -34.18 -29.92
N GLU A 7 -73.91 -33.72 -28.78
CA GLU A 7 -73.45 -32.35 -28.48
C GLU A 7 -71.93 -32.23 -28.73
N PRO A 8 -71.44 -31.19 -29.43
CA PRO A 8 -70.02 -30.85 -29.45
C PRO A 8 -69.64 -29.79 -28.41
N ARG A 9 -68.41 -29.98 -27.91
CA ARG A 9 -67.76 -29.36 -26.75
C ARG A 9 -67.37 -27.88 -26.96
N THR A 10 -67.17 -27.25 -25.81
CA THR A 10 -66.96 -25.84 -25.44
C THR A 10 -65.74 -25.09 -26.03
N PRO A 11 -65.70 -23.74 -25.84
CA PRO A 11 -64.85 -22.77 -26.56
C PRO A 11 -63.61 -22.35 -25.76
N ALA A 12 -62.65 -21.66 -26.42
CA ALA A 12 -61.85 -20.58 -25.80
C ALA A 12 -60.92 -19.96 -26.86
N SER A 13 -61.16 -18.70 -27.23
CA SER A 13 -60.22 -17.88 -27.99
C SER A 13 -59.56 -16.86 -27.06
N LEU A 14 -58.29 -16.60 -27.33
CA LEU A 14 -57.24 -16.11 -26.44
C LEU A 14 -57.44 -14.67 -25.90
N LEU A 15 -57.01 -14.46 -24.64
CA LEU A 15 -56.64 -13.15 -24.10
C LEU A 15 -55.32 -12.67 -24.73
N ALA A 16 -55.28 -11.43 -25.20
CA ALA A 16 -54.03 -10.73 -25.52
C ALA A 16 -53.66 -9.81 -24.34
N ALA A 17 -52.55 -10.11 -23.66
CA ALA A 17 -51.99 -9.29 -22.59
C ALA A 17 -50.84 -8.43 -23.16
N THR A 18 -50.98 -7.10 -23.11
CA THR A 18 -49.91 -6.15 -23.44
C THR A 18 -48.93 -6.04 -22.27
N GLY A 19 -47.71 -6.57 -22.44
CA GLY A 19 -46.62 -6.44 -21.49
C GLY A 19 -45.84 -5.14 -21.68
N LEU A 20 -45.82 -4.29 -20.67
CA LEU A 20 -44.89 -3.15 -20.54
C LEU A 20 -43.54 -3.67 -20.04
N ILE A 21 -42.49 -3.57 -20.86
CA ILE A 21 -41.12 -3.90 -20.46
C ILE A 21 -40.49 -2.65 -19.86
N ALA A 22 -40.32 -2.63 -18.55
CA ALA A 22 -39.52 -1.62 -17.85
C ALA A 22 -38.03 -1.91 -18.08
N LEU A 23 -37.32 -1.04 -18.81
CA LEU A 23 -35.87 -1.07 -18.89
C LEU A 23 -35.27 -0.64 -17.54
N GLY A 24 -34.76 -1.60 -16.78
CA GLY A 24 -33.89 -1.31 -15.63
C GLY A 24 -32.56 -0.76 -16.11
N LEU A 25 -32.29 0.51 -15.79
CA LEU A 25 -30.98 1.13 -15.98
C LEU A 25 -30.02 0.54 -14.92
N LEU A 26 -29.22 -0.46 -15.26
CA LEU A 26 -28.10 -0.84 -14.40
C LEU A 26 -27.10 0.32 -14.39
N ALA A 27 -26.99 1.02 -13.26
CA ALA A 27 -25.89 1.94 -13.01
C ALA A 27 -24.60 1.12 -13.04
N ALA A 28 -23.79 1.29 -14.09
CA ALA A 28 -22.45 0.74 -14.14
C ALA A 28 -21.68 1.27 -12.92
N PRO A 29 -20.96 0.43 -12.15
CA PRO A 29 -20.06 0.93 -11.13
C PRO A 29 -19.09 1.93 -11.77
N PRO A 30 -18.66 3.00 -11.06
CA PRO A 30 -17.68 3.91 -11.61
C PRO A 30 -16.48 3.07 -12.04
N ALA A 31 -16.17 3.11 -13.33
CA ALA A 31 -14.97 2.48 -13.85
C ALA A 31 -13.83 3.00 -12.98
N ALA A 32 -13.21 2.12 -12.19
CA ALA A 32 -11.96 2.44 -11.51
C ALA A 32 -11.05 2.94 -12.62
N ALA A 33 -10.75 4.24 -12.62
CA ALA A 33 -10.00 4.87 -13.69
C ALA A 33 -8.74 4.02 -13.90
N ALA A 34 -8.66 3.36 -15.06
CA ALA A 34 -7.58 2.44 -15.32
C ALA A 34 -6.28 3.20 -15.12
N ALA A 35 -5.40 2.67 -14.26
CA ALA A 35 -4.09 3.25 -14.02
C ALA A 35 -3.40 3.49 -15.37
N THR A 36 -3.10 4.76 -15.67
CA THR A 36 -2.44 5.11 -16.93
C THR A 36 -0.97 4.71 -16.84
N ASP A 37 -0.43 4.09 -17.89
CA ASP A 37 1.02 3.77 -17.93
C ASP A 37 1.89 5.04 -17.96
N ASP A 38 1.28 6.17 -18.27
CA ASP A 38 1.89 7.50 -18.30
C ASP A 38 2.45 7.95 -16.96
N ILE A 39 1.85 7.53 -15.84
CA ILE A 39 2.33 7.91 -14.50
C ILE A 39 2.54 6.66 -13.67
N VAL A 40 3.77 6.52 -13.18
CA VAL A 40 4.19 5.36 -12.41
C VAL A 40 4.77 5.80 -11.07
N VAL A 41 4.31 5.16 -10.01
CA VAL A 41 4.86 5.26 -8.67
C VAL A 41 5.59 3.95 -8.36
N SER A 42 6.92 4.00 -8.28
CA SER A 42 7.70 2.86 -7.82
C SER A 42 7.88 2.93 -6.31
N TRP A 43 7.52 1.86 -5.62
CA TRP A 43 7.57 1.72 -4.16
C TRP A 43 8.71 0.78 -3.76
N LYS A 44 9.67 1.27 -2.99
CA LYS A 44 10.78 0.47 -2.48
C LYS A 44 10.86 0.58 -0.96
N VAL A 45 10.71 -0.55 -0.27
CA VAL A 45 10.98 -0.63 1.16
C VAL A 45 12.49 -0.67 1.39
N THR A 46 13.02 0.30 2.13
CA THR A 46 14.45 0.42 2.43
C THR A 46 14.80 -0.17 3.78
N ASP A 47 13.93 0.00 4.78
CA ASP A 47 14.04 -0.61 6.10
C ASP A 47 12.64 -0.85 6.69
N SER A 48 12.49 -1.80 7.60
CA SER A 48 11.19 -2.14 8.19
C SER A 48 11.31 -2.69 9.60
N TRP A 49 10.38 -2.32 10.47
CA TRP A 49 10.30 -2.76 11.86
C TRP A 49 8.85 -3.05 12.26
N SER A 50 8.65 -3.54 13.49
CA SER A 50 7.30 -3.74 14.02
C SER A 50 6.57 -2.40 14.15
N GLY A 51 5.58 -2.18 13.29
CA GLY A 51 4.77 -0.95 13.30
C GLY A 51 5.26 0.18 12.39
N GLY A 52 6.23 -0.07 11.50
CA GLY A 52 6.60 0.91 10.49
C GLY A 52 7.62 0.45 9.46
N ALA A 53 7.84 1.29 8.46
CA ALA A 53 8.88 1.10 7.45
C ALA A 53 9.39 2.45 6.93
N THR A 54 10.62 2.46 6.45
CA THR A 54 11.18 3.52 5.64
C THR A 54 11.07 3.11 4.18
N VAL A 55 10.60 4.02 3.34
CA VAL A 55 10.38 3.75 1.91
C VAL A 55 10.96 4.85 1.05
N ASP A 56 11.51 4.46 -0.10
CA ASP A 56 11.78 5.35 -1.22
C ASP A 56 10.62 5.22 -2.23
N VAL A 57 10.11 6.36 -2.66
CA VAL A 57 9.02 6.48 -3.63
C VAL A 57 9.53 7.24 -4.84
N ALA A 58 9.63 6.56 -5.97
CA ALA A 58 9.98 7.19 -7.24
C ALA A 58 8.73 7.52 -8.04
N LEU A 59 8.50 8.81 -8.30
CA LEU A 59 7.45 9.29 -9.17
C LEU A 59 7.99 9.50 -10.58
N SER A 60 7.57 8.66 -11.51
CA SER A 60 7.93 8.73 -12.93
C SER A 60 6.78 9.29 -13.76
N ASN A 61 7.04 10.39 -14.47
CA ASN A 61 6.14 10.96 -15.45
C ASN A 61 6.58 10.51 -16.85
N ARG A 62 6.01 9.43 -17.37
CA ARG A 62 6.24 8.92 -18.72
C ARG A 62 5.40 9.64 -19.78
N SER A 63 4.53 10.57 -19.36
CA SER A 63 3.75 11.38 -20.27
C SER A 63 4.59 12.44 -20.99
N THR A 64 3.98 13.07 -21.99
CA THR A 64 4.55 14.20 -22.75
C THR A 64 4.31 15.56 -22.08
N THR A 65 3.60 15.61 -20.95
CA THR A 65 3.23 16.85 -20.27
C THR A 65 3.90 16.94 -18.90
N ALA A 66 4.55 18.06 -18.60
CA ALA A 66 5.14 18.29 -17.29
C ALA A 66 4.06 18.47 -16.21
N LEU A 67 4.32 17.97 -15.00
CA LEU A 67 3.48 18.18 -13.82
C LEU A 67 4.08 19.29 -12.97
N SER A 68 3.38 20.40 -12.81
CA SER A 68 3.87 21.55 -12.03
C SER A 68 2.72 22.34 -11.38
N PRO A 69 2.53 22.28 -10.05
CA PRO A 69 3.25 21.42 -9.11
C PRO A 69 2.79 19.96 -9.23
N TRP A 70 3.68 19.02 -8.92
CA TRP A 70 3.26 17.62 -8.74
C TRP A 70 2.71 17.38 -7.32
N SER A 71 1.76 16.45 -7.22
CA SER A 71 1.23 15.93 -5.95
C SER A 71 0.93 14.45 -6.10
N VAL A 72 1.19 13.64 -5.09
CA VAL A 72 0.93 12.20 -5.05
C VAL A 72 0.08 11.88 -3.83
N THR A 73 -1.05 11.22 -4.01
CA THR A 73 -1.87 10.68 -2.91
C THR A 73 -1.84 9.15 -2.99
N LEU A 74 -1.48 8.49 -1.89
CA LEU A 74 -1.33 7.04 -1.80
C LEU A 74 -2.39 6.46 -0.87
N ALA A 75 -3.23 5.55 -1.35
CA ALA A 75 -4.25 4.90 -0.54
C ALA A 75 -3.73 3.60 0.09
N GLY A 76 -4.26 3.22 1.26
CA GLY A 76 -3.88 1.98 1.95
C GLY A 76 -2.58 2.07 2.75
N THR A 77 -1.95 3.24 2.80
CA THR A 77 -0.79 3.52 3.66
C THR A 77 -0.93 4.90 4.31
N SER A 78 -0.21 5.10 5.41
CA SER A 78 -0.08 6.40 6.06
C SER A 78 1.38 6.64 6.43
N ALA A 79 1.85 7.86 6.23
CA ALA A 79 3.16 8.34 6.58
C ALA A 79 3.11 9.26 7.80
N SER A 80 4.12 9.18 8.64
CA SER A 80 4.35 10.08 9.77
C SER A 80 5.32 11.20 9.43
N SER A 81 6.22 10.98 8.47
CA SER A 81 7.19 11.97 8.00
C SER A 81 7.59 11.71 6.55
N ALA A 82 8.16 12.73 5.91
CA ALA A 82 8.70 12.64 4.55
C ALA A 82 9.90 13.58 4.38
N TRP A 83 10.79 13.26 3.45
CA TRP A 83 11.88 14.11 2.99
C TRP A 83 11.88 14.19 1.46
N ASN A 84 12.40 15.29 0.89
CA ASN A 84 12.29 15.64 -0.54
C ASN A 84 10.85 15.76 -1.07
N ALA A 85 9.86 15.77 -0.19
CA ALA A 85 8.46 16.04 -0.45
C ALA A 85 7.82 16.67 0.79
N VAL A 86 6.70 17.37 0.61
CA VAL A 86 5.90 17.92 1.72
C VAL A 86 4.73 16.99 1.99
N LEU A 87 4.71 16.37 3.17
CA LEU A 87 3.61 15.51 3.61
C LEU A 87 2.41 16.34 4.08
N THR A 88 1.21 15.98 3.64
CA THR A 88 -0.06 16.58 4.05
C THR A 88 -1.10 15.48 4.25
N GLY A 89 -1.88 15.53 5.34
CA GLY A 89 -2.97 14.58 5.58
C GLY A 89 -2.53 13.12 5.79
N GLY A 90 -1.25 12.87 6.04
CA GLY A 90 -0.70 11.54 6.29
C GLY A 90 -0.57 10.63 5.06
N ASN A 91 -1.04 11.03 3.88
CA ASN A 91 -0.97 10.18 2.68
C ASN A 91 -0.79 10.95 1.37
N THR A 92 -0.67 12.28 1.44
CA THR A 92 -0.49 13.14 0.29
C THR A 92 0.88 13.81 0.36
N PHE A 93 1.69 13.60 -0.67
CA PHE A 93 3.05 14.13 -0.83
C PHE A 93 3.05 15.17 -1.94
N LYS A 94 3.43 16.40 -1.61
CA LYS A 94 3.45 17.52 -2.56
C LYS A 94 4.89 17.89 -2.92
N ALA A 95 5.02 18.50 -4.09
CA ALA A 95 6.28 19.06 -4.52
C ALA A 95 6.85 20.06 -3.49
N PRO A 96 8.13 19.96 -3.14
CA PRO A 96 8.77 20.97 -2.31
C PRO A 96 8.91 22.27 -3.11
N ALA A 97 8.93 23.41 -2.40
CA ALA A 97 8.99 24.73 -3.04
C ALA A 97 10.23 24.93 -3.93
N TRP A 98 11.33 24.22 -3.65
CA TRP A 98 12.57 24.29 -4.43
C TRP A 98 12.56 23.41 -5.69
N ALA A 99 11.64 22.45 -5.82
CA ALA A 99 11.47 21.62 -7.02
C ALA A 99 9.98 21.33 -7.28
N PRO A 100 9.21 22.36 -7.69
CA PRO A 100 7.78 22.22 -7.92
C PRO A 100 7.46 21.36 -9.16
N ALA A 101 8.33 21.37 -10.16
CA ALA A 101 8.07 20.76 -11.46
C ALA A 101 8.66 19.35 -11.58
N LEU A 102 7.87 18.43 -12.14
CA LEU A 102 8.32 17.15 -12.67
C LEU A 102 8.18 17.19 -14.20
N PRO A 103 9.29 17.27 -14.95
CA PRO A 103 9.26 17.33 -16.41
C PRO A 103 8.54 16.14 -17.06
N ALA A 104 8.15 16.31 -18.33
CA ALA A 104 7.76 15.19 -19.19
C ALA A 104 8.94 14.21 -19.32
N ALA A 105 8.65 12.91 -19.37
CA ALA A 105 9.64 11.82 -19.26
C ALA A 105 10.57 11.93 -18.02
N GLY A 106 10.21 12.74 -17.02
CA GLY A 106 11.03 13.00 -15.83
C GLY A 106 10.75 12.04 -14.69
N THR A 107 11.68 11.95 -13.75
CA THR A 107 11.50 11.19 -12.49
C THR A 107 11.98 12.02 -11.32
N THR A 108 11.26 11.94 -10.20
CA THR A 108 11.69 12.48 -8.90
C THR A 108 11.56 11.39 -7.83
N VAL A 109 12.40 11.45 -6.80
CA VAL A 109 12.40 10.48 -5.70
C VAL A 109 12.29 11.23 -4.38
N PHE A 110 11.37 10.77 -3.55
CA PHE A 110 11.23 11.20 -2.17
C PHE A 110 11.16 9.98 -1.27
N GLY A 111 11.32 10.18 0.02
CA GLY A 111 11.14 9.09 0.97
C GLY A 111 10.21 9.45 2.11
N ALA A 112 9.73 8.42 2.79
CA ALA A 112 8.77 8.54 3.87
C ALA A 112 8.98 7.49 4.95
N VAL A 113 8.59 7.83 6.18
CA VAL A 113 8.34 6.85 7.24
C VAL A 113 6.86 6.53 7.25
N VAL A 114 6.52 5.27 7.01
CA VAL A 114 5.15 4.77 6.85
C VAL A 114 4.79 3.77 7.94
N SER A 115 3.48 3.59 8.18
CA SER A 115 2.96 2.71 9.24
C SER A 115 3.14 1.22 8.94
N THR A 116 3.31 0.83 7.68
CA THR A 116 3.54 -0.57 7.27
C THR A 116 4.46 -0.65 6.05
N ALA A 117 5.17 -1.77 5.88
CA ALA A 117 5.97 -2.04 4.68
C ALA A 117 5.13 -2.35 3.43
N THR A 118 3.81 -2.55 3.60
CA THR A 118 2.89 -2.88 2.51
C THR A 118 2.79 -1.71 1.54
N ALA A 119 2.88 -2.03 0.24
CA ALA A 119 2.71 -1.03 -0.81
C ALA A 119 1.29 -0.44 -0.81
N PRO A 120 1.10 0.80 -1.27
CA PRO A 120 -0.21 1.40 -1.42
C PRO A 120 -1.09 0.58 -2.38
N THR A 121 -2.40 0.62 -2.18
CA THR A 121 -3.37 -0.12 -3.01
C THR A 121 -3.77 0.63 -4.27
N SER A 122 -3.75 1.96 -4.20
CA SER A 122 -3.97 2.83 -5.34
C SER A 122 -3.23 4.15 -5.15
N CYS A 123 -3.00 4.85 -6.26
CA CYS A 123 -2.33 6.13 -6.23
C CYS A 123 -2.97 7.11 -7.21
N THR A 124 -2.97 8.38 -6.82
CA THR A 124 -3.39 9.50 -7.66
C THR A 124 -2.28 10.53 -7.71
N VAL A 125 -1.83 10.89 -8.90
CA VAL A 125 -0.80 11.89 -9.13
C VAL A 125 -1.40 13.08 -9.87
N SER A 126 -1.41 14.25 -9.24
CA SER A 126 -1.91 15.50 -9.82
C SER A 126 -3.30 15.35 -10.47
N GLY A 127 -4.17 14.57 -9.84
CA GLY A 127 -5.53 14.27 -10.29
C GLY A 127 -5.67 13.08 -11.25
N ARG A 128 -4.58 12.42 -11.65
CA ARG A 128 -4.58 11.26 -12.56
C ARG A 128 -4.32 9.98 -11.79
N ALA A 129 -5.01 8.89 -12.14
CA ALA A 129 -4.67 7.57 -11.61
C ALA A 129 -3.26 7.17 -12.06
N CYS A 130 -2.50 6.52 -11.19
CA CYS A 130 -1.17 6.00 -11.53
C CYS A 130 -1.06 4.50 -11.32
N ARG A 131 -0.08 3.91 -11.99
CA ARG A 131 0.35 2.54 -11.76
C ARG A 131 1.30 2.50 -10.57
N ILE A 132 1.13 1.50 -9.71
CA ILE A 132 2.08 1.22 -8.63
C ILE A 132 2.96 0.06 -9.08
N GLU A 133 4.28 0.23 -8.99
CA GLU A 133 5.27 -0.80 -9.21
C GLU A 133 6.02 -1.06 -7.90
N VAL A 134 5.98 -2.29 -7.39
CA VAL A 134 6.70 -2.63 -6.16
C VAL A 134 8.09 -3.13 -6.53
N ALA A 135 9.12 -2.38 -6.15
CA ALA A 135 10.48 -2.87 -6.20
C ALA A 135 10.64 -3.92 -5.09
N GLY A 136 11.23 -5.07 -5.42
CA GLY A 136 11.39 -6.18 -4.48
C GLY A 136 12.05 -5.74 -3.15
N PRO A 137 11.81 -6.47 -2.05
CA PRO A 137 12.30 -6.07 -0.74
C PRO A 137 13.84 -5.98 -0.76
N SER A 138 14.38 -4.93 -0.13
CA SER A 138 15.80 -4.88 0.21
C SER A 138 16.12 -6.05 1.14
N PRO A 139 17.26 -6.76 0.98
CA PRO A 139 17.62 -7.87 1.88
C PRO A 139 17.67 -7.37 3.32
N THR A 140 17.01 -8.09 4.23
CA THR A 140 17.07 -7.80 5.67
C THR A 140 18.51 -7.96 6.15
N PRO A 141 19.10 -7.00 6.91
CA PRO A 141 20.40 -7.22 7.51
C PRO A 141 20.36 -8.45 8.41
N THR A 142 21.31 -9.37 8.22
CA THR A 142 21.45 -10.53 9.10
C THR A 142 21.82 -10.03 10.51
N PRO A 143 21.13 -10.46 11.58
CA PRO A 143 21.49 -10.02 12.93
C PRO A 143 22.94 -10.41 13.24
N THR A 144 23.75 -9.44 13.67
CA THR A 144 25.10 -9.70 14.16
C THR A 144 25.00 -10.54 15.44
N PRO A 145 25.74 -11.65 15.59
CA PRO A 145 25.72 -12.43 16.82
C PRO A 145 26.13 -11.56 18.01
N THR A 146 25.32 -11.59 19.08
CA THR A 146 25.64 -10.93 20.34
C THR A 146 26.92 -11.54 20.93
N PRO A 147 27.93 -10.74 21.33
CA PRO A 147 29.12 -11.28 21.98
C PRO A 147 28.73 -12.02 23.26
N THR A 148 29.20 -13.26 23.42
CA THR A 148 29.02 -14.02 24.66
C THR A 148 29.81 -13.35 25.78
N PRO A 149 29.22 -13.08 26.96
CA PRO A 149 29.97 -12.49 28.07
C PRO A 149 31.09 -13.45 28.51
N THR A 150 32.32 -12.93 28.55
CA THR A 150 33.48 -13.66 29.09
C THR A 150 33.28 -13.87 30.59
N PRO A 151 33.49 -15.08 31.14
CA PRO A 151 33.38 -15.32 32.58
C PRO A 151 34.38 -14.45 33.36
N THR A 152 33.90 -13.77 34.40
CA THR A 152 34.74 -13.02 35.35
C THR A 152 35.61 -14.00 36.14
N PRO A 153 36.94 -13.78 36.27
CA PRO A 153 37.79 -14.63 37.09
C PRO A 153 37.36 -14.58 38.57
N THR A 154 37.26 -15.75 39.21
CA THR A 154 37.00 -15.87 40.64
C THR A 154 38.23 -15.40 41.44
N PRO A 155 38.08 -14.55 42.48
CA PRO A 155 39.20 -14.14 43.30
C PRO A 155 39.83 -15.35 44.02
N THR A 156 41.16 -15.47 43.93
CA THR A 156 41.94 -16.46 44.68
C THR A 156 41.93 -16.10 46.17
N PRO A 157 41.69 -17.05 47.10
CA PRO A 157 41.74 -16.77 48.52
C PRO A 157 43.16 -16.34 48.94
N THR A 158 43.24 -15.23 49.66
CA THR A 158 44.48 -14.76 50.29
C THR A 158 44.94 -15.77 51.35
N PRO A 159 46.22 -16.16 51.40
CA PRO A 159 46.72 -17.05 52.45
C PRO A 159 46.60 -16.37 53.81
N THR A 160 46.01 -17.08 54.78
CA THR A 160 45.97 -16.66 56.18
C THR A 160 47.39 -16.65 56.75
N PRO A 161 47.84 -15.56 57.40
CA PRO A 161 49.16 -15.54 58.04
C PRO A 161 49.21 -16.60 59.15
N THR A 162 50.27 -17.41 59.14
CA THR A 162 50.58 -18.33 60.23
C THR A 162 50.94 -17.52 61.47
N PRO A 163 50.35 -17.81 62.65
CA PRO A 163 50.74 -17.14 63.88
C PRO A 163 52.21 -17.44 64.21
N THR A 164 52.99 -16.39 64.43
CA THR A 164 54.35 -16.50 64.96
C THR A 164 54.25 -17.01 66.40
N PRO A 165 54.99 -18.08 66.78
CA PRO A 165 55.03 -18.52 68.17
C PRO A 165 55.65 -17.43 69.06
N ASP A 166 54.95 -17.14 70.15
CA ASP A 166 55.34 -16.19 71.19
C ASP A 166 56.51 -16.76 72.02
N PRO A 167 57.61 -16.01 72.21
CA PRO A 167 58.69 -16.43 73.08
C PRO A 167 58.49 -15.90 74.51
N GLY A 168 57.79 -16.66 75.35
CA GLY A 168 57.98 -16.67 76.81
C GLY A 168 56.96 -15.94 77.66
#